data_AF-A0A178ZX13-F1
#
_entry.id   AF-A0A178ZX13-F1
#
_cell.length_a   1.000
_cell.length_b   1.000
_cell.length_c   1.000
_cell.angle_alpha   90.00
_cell.angle_beta   90.00
_cell.angle_gamma   90.00
#
_symmetry.space_group_name_H-M   'P 1'
#
loop_
_entity.id
_entity.type
_entity.pdbx_description
1 polymer ?
#
loop_
_entity_poly.entity_id
_entity_poly.type
_entity_poly.pdbx_seq_one_letter_code
_entity_poly.pdbx_strand_id
1 'polypeptide(L)'
;MWPFKPSRNEDEDDLQVLSQEEPARPHVPLPSQPMAETKEDALVRFTGWPNERLSIPLILRAPTLMLASFACGFSLGASQGATKGAYRYRAENAHRLPTTQTGWFLYQKSKNYHAMLGGIKEGARFGSVCTGWATLFMVTEEMVDLSRARLFARGDDDVATGQRDFGSTVIAGMTLAGIYSWKRGLDHFAAARTARSALRLSLAYGLVQDLAASIRGNPPAYISWLRRKLSG
;
A
#
# COMPACT_ATOMS: atom_id res chain seq x y z
N MET A 1 39.60 63.27 64.95
CA MET A 1 40.89 62.57 65.14
C MET A 1 41.53 62.43 63.76
N TRP A 2 42.83 62.75 63.66
CA TRP A 2 43.67 62.75 62.45
C TRP A 2 43.79 61.35 61.78
N PRO A 3 44.36 61.22 60.56
CA PRO A 3 43.97 60.29 59.51
C PRO A 3 45.11 59.30 59.16
N PHE A 4 44.90 58.33 58.27
CA PHE A 4 46.00 57.80 57.46
C PHE A 4 45.53 57.40 56.06
N LYS A 5 46.34 57.80 55.09
CA LYS A 5 46.32 57.45 53.66
C LYS A 5 47.60 56.61 53.39
N PRO A 6 47.89 56.17 52.16
CA PRO A 6 47.97 54.78 51.70
C PRO A 6 49.41 54.28 51.47
N SER A 7 49.58 53.04 51.02
CA SER A 7 50.74 52.65 50.19
C SER A 7 50.33 51.61 49.15
N ARG A 8 50.38 52.02 47.88
CA ARG A 8 50.53 51.19 46.69
C ARG A 8 52.01 50.82 46.55
N ASN A 9 52.31 49.63 46.03
CA ASN A 9 53.44 49.22 45.15
C ASN A 9 53.29 47.70 44.99
N GLU A 10 52.95 47.19 43.79
CA GLU A 10 53.88 46.81 42.72
C GLU A 10 54.79 45.65 43.16
N ASP A 11 54.43 44.44 42.73
CA ASP A 11 55.30 43.29 42.48
C ASP A 11 54.51 42.35 41.55
N GLU A 12 54.50 42.70 40.26
CA GLU A 12 54.35 41.69 39.19
C GLU A 12 55.69 40.96 39.06
N ASP A 13 55.61 39.70 38.62
CA ASP A 13 56.71 38.85 38.15
C ASP A 13 57.65 38.29 39.23
N ASP A 14 57.24 37.17 39.84
CA ASP A 14 57.91 35.87 39.65
C ASP A 14 57.51 34.93 40.79
N LEU A 15 56.73 33.90 40.44
CA LEU A 15 56.81 32.54 41.00
C LEU A 15 55.81 31.67 40.24
N GLN A 16 56.20 31.28 39.02
CA GLN A 16 55.74 30.01 38.47
C GLN A 16 56.21 28.86 39.38
N VAL A 17 55.47 27.75 39.29
CA VAL A 17 55.85 26.38 39.70
C VAL A 17 55.29 25.94 41.07
N LEU A 18 54.00 25.54 41.11
CA LEU A 18 53.55 24.13 41.26
C LEU A 18 52.09 24.02 41.74
N SER A 19 51.29 23.35 40.90
CA SER A 19 50.27 22.37 41.28
C SER A 19 49.16 22.77 42.26
N GLN A 20 47.95 23.02 41.73
CA GLN A 20 46.89 22.00 41.72
C GLN A 20 45.64 22.55 41.03
N GLU A 21 45.38 21.95 39.87
CA GLU A 21 44.19 22.09 39.06
C GLU A 21 43.01 21.43 39.79
N GLU A 22 42.07 22.25 40.26
CA GLU A 22 40.81 21.79 40.86
C GLU A 22 39.92 21.25 39.74
N PRO A 23 39.52 19.95 39.73
CA PRO A 23 38.83 19.38 38.59
C PRO A 23 37.45 20.02 38.42
N ALA A 24 37.27 20.69 37.28
CA ALA A 24 35.98 21.15 36.79
C ALA A 24 34.97 19.99 36.88
N ARG A 25 33.90 20.23 37.64
CA ARG A 25 32.75 19.31 37.70
C ARG A 25 32.32 19.00 36.27
N PRO A 26 32.17 17.73 35.86
CA PRO A 26 31.62 17.43 34.56
C PRO A 26 30.21 18.00 34.50
N HIS A 27 29.99 18.96 33.61
CA HIS A 27 28.65 19.32 33.15
C HIS A 27 28.05 18.04 32.56
N VAL A 28 27.26 17.34 33.35
CA VAL A 28 26.41 16.26 32.85
C VAL A 28 25.51 16.91 31.80
N PRO A 29 25.57 16.53 30.51
CA PRO A 29 24.56 16.95 29.57
C PRO A 29 23.24 16.41 30.10
N LEU A 30 22.28 17.28 30.37
CA LEU A 30 20.89 16.86 30.52
C LEU A 30 20.58 15.96 29.32
N PRO A 31 20.06 14.73 29.52
CA PRO A 31 19.62 13.93 28.39
C PRO A 31 18.60 14.77 27.62
N SER A 32 18.99 15.16 26.40
CA SER A 32 18.12 15.76 25.41
C SER A 32 16.84 14.92 25.36
N GLN A 33 15.72 15.55 25.69
CA GLN A 33 14.41 14.92 25.85
C GLN A 33 14.11 13.96 24.68
N PRO A 34 13.95 12.65 24.91
CA PRO A 34 13.54 11.71 23.86
C PRO A 34 12.01 11.57 23.75
N MET A 35 11.22 12.53 24.24
CA MET A 35 9.77 12.35 24.40
C MET A 35 8.89 12.92 23.29
N ALA A 36 9.41 13.83 22.44
CA ALA A 36 8.64 14.41 21.33
C ALA A 36 8.69 13.54 20.05
N GLU A 37 9.84 12.94 19.77
CA GLU A 37 10.07 12.09 18.59
C GLU A 37 9.19 10.83 18.62
N THR A 38 8.92 10.27 19.80
CA THR A 38 8.17 9.01 19.92
C THR A 38 6.69 9.12 19.52
N LYS A 39 6.07 10.30 19.70
CA LYS A 39 4.63 10.46 19.48
C LYS A 39 4.32 10.78 18.02
N GLU A 40 5.15 11.59 17.38
CA GLU A 40 5.05 11.86 15.94
C GLU A 40 5.45 10.63 15.13
N ASP A 41 6.52 9.91 15.48
CA ASP A 41 6.88 8.65 14.81
C ASP A 41 5.83 7.54 15.03
N ALA A 42 5.21 7.45 16.21
CA ALA A 42 4.15 6.48 16.46
C ALA A 42 2.89 6.81 15.66
N LEU A 43 2.56 8.09 15.51
CA LEU A 43 1.49 8.55 14.64
C LEU A 43 1.83 8.28 13.18
N VAL A 44 3.04 8.59 12.70
CA VAL A 44 3.50 8.26 11.34
C VAL A 44 3.49 6.75 11.09
N ARG A 45 3.81 5.91 12.07
CA ARG A 45 3.69 4.44 11.94
C ARG A 45 2.24 3.96 11.88
N PHE A 46 1.30 4.68 12.48
CA PHE A 46 -0.13 4.38 12.44
C PHE A 46 -0.82 4.97 11.20
N THR A 47 -0.46 6.19 10.80
CA THR A 47 -0.94 6.93 9.63
C THR A 47 -0.19 6.55 8.36
N GLY A 48 0.87 5.76 8.47
CA GLY A 48 1.64 5.25 7.35
C GLY A 48 2.85 6.09 6.94
N TRP A 49 3.72 5.52 6.10
CA TRP A 49 4.93 6.20 5.62
C TRP A 49 4.59 7.46 4.79
N PRO A 50 5.44 8.50 4.78
CA PRO A 50 5.17 9.74 4.03
C PRO A 50 4.87 9.53 2.53
N ASN A 51 5.44 8.46 1.95
CA ASN A 51 5.30 8.10 0.54
C ASN A 51 4.34 6.95 0.28
N GLU A 52 3.24 6.83 1.01
CA GLU A 52 2.30 5.73 0.79
C GLU A 52 1.49 5.85 -0.50
N ARG A 53 1.27 4.69 -1.16
CA ARG A 53 0.42 4.64 -2.36
C ARG A 53 -0.99 5.03 -1.98
N LEU A 54 -1.49 6.06 -2.64
CA LEU A 54 -2.79 6.68 -2.41
C LEU A 54 -2.92 7.47 -1.09
N SER A 55 -1.83 7.77 -0.36
CA SER A 55 -1.84 8.46 0.94
C SER A 55 -2.78 7.80 1.97
N ILE A 56 -2.86 6.47 1.92
CA ILE A 56 -3.66 5.64 2.82
C ILE A 56 -2.76 4.56 3.43
N PRO A 57 -2.72 4.40 4.78
CA PRO A 57 -1.94 3.38 5.45
C PRO A 57 -2.31 1.99 5.00
N LEU A 58 -1.32 1.10 4.92
CA LEU A 58 -1.51 -0.29 4.52
C LEU A 58 -2.65 -0.97 5.29
N ILE A 59 -2.80 -0.62 6.58
CA ILE A 59 -3.85 -1.12 7.48
C ILE A 59 -5.26 -0.74 6.99
N LEU A 60 -5.43 0.44 6.39
CA LEU A 60 -6.69 0.88 5.79
C LEU A 60 -6.81 0.49 4.31
N ARG A 61 -5.68 0.39 3.60
CA ARG A 61 -5.61 0.02 2.18
C ARG A 61 -6.00 -1.44 1.96
N ALA A 62 -5.56 -2.35 2.83
CA ALA A 62 -5.85 -3.77 2.72
C ALA A 62 -7.37 -4.09 2.78
N PRO A 63 -8.12 -3.70 3.83
CA PRO A 63 -9.55 -3.99 3.89
C PRO A 63 -10.34 -3.27 2.80
N THR A 64 -9.98 -2.05 2.42
CA THR A 64 -10.68 -1.31 1.35
C THR A 64 -10.50 -1.99 -0.01
N LEU A 65 -9.28 -2.43 -0.34
CA LEU A 65 -9.00 -3.19 -1.55
C LEU A 65 -9.70 -4.55 -1.55
N MET A 66 -9.69 -5.26 -0.43
CA MET A 66 -10.35 -6.57 -0.30
C MET A 66 -11.88 -6.47 -0.43
N LEU A 67 -12.49 -5.44 0.15
CA LEU A 67 -13.92 -5.18 0.03
C LEU A 67 -14.30 -4.76 -1.39
N ALA A 68 -13.51 -3.88 -2.01
CA ALA A 68 -13.75 -3.44 -3.39
C ALA A 68 -13.61 -4.60 -4.38
N SER A 69 -12.57 -5.43 -4.23
CA SER A 69 -12.39 -6.62 -5.08
C SER A 69 -13.49 -7.65 -4.85
N PHE A 70 -13.93 -7.83 -3.60
CA PHE A 70 -15.04 -8.73 -3.28
C PHE A 70 -16.33 -8.23 -3.90
N ALA A 71 -16.65 -6.93 -3.77
CA ALA A 71 -17.87 -6.35 -4.31
C ALA A 71 -17.93 -6.45 -5.84
N CYS A 72 -16.82 -6.13 -6.52
CA CYS A 72 -16.71 -6.27 -7.98
C CYS A 72 -16.85 -7.74 -8.42
N GLY A 73 -16.11 -8.65 -7.78
CA GLY A 73 -16.19 -10.08 -8.07
C GLY A 73 -17.57 -10.66 -7.75
N PHE A 74 -18.17 -10.28 -6.63
CA PHE A 74 -19.52 -10.70 -6.25
C PHE A 74 -20.54 -10.23 -7.27
N SER A 75 -20.48 -8.97 -7.72
CA SER A 75 -21.42 -8.42 -8.70
C SER A 75 -21.35 -9.18 -10.03
N LEU A 76 -20.14 -9.44 -10.53
CA LEU A 76 -19.92 -10.21 -11.76
C LEU A 76 -20.38 -11.67 -11.62
N GLY A 77 -20.02 -12.32 -10.51
CA GLY A 77 -20.39 -13.71 -10.24
C GLY A 77 -21.89 -13.87 -9.99
N ALA A 78 -22.51 -12.92 -9.29
CA ALA A 78 -23.94 -12.92 -8.99
C ALA A 78 -24.77 -12.73 -10.25
N SER A 79 -24.38 -11.81 -11.14
CA SER A 79 -25.04 -11.64 -12.43
C SER A 79 -25.02 -12.94 -13.25
N GLN A 80 -23.85 -13.57 -13.38
CA GLN A 80 -23.71 -14.81 -14.15
C GLN A 80 -24.45 -15.99 -13.49
N GLY A 81 -24.34 -16.12 -12.16
CA GLY A 81 -25.01 -17.16 -11.38
C GLY A 81 -26.53 -17.05 -11.43
N ALA A 82 -27.07 -15.82 -11.39
CA ALA A 82 -28.50 -15.58 -11.48
C ALA A 82 -29.06 -15.97 -12.84
N THR A 83 -28.39 -15.56 -13.92
CA THR A 83 -28.77 -15.93 -15.29
C THR A 83 -28.74 -17.45 -15.48
N LYS A 84 -27.70 -18.12 -14.98
CA LYS A 84 -27.58 -19.59 -15.05
C LYS A 84 -28.69 -20.30 -14.28
N GLY A 85 -29.00 -19.85 -13.07
CA GLY A 85 -30.08 -20.41 -12.25
C GLY A 85 -31.46 -20.22 -12.89
N ALA A 86 -31.71 -19.04 -13.47
CA ALA A 86 -32.95 -18.76 -14.18
C ALA A 86 -33.13 -19.62 -15.43
N TYR A 87 -32.08 -19.81 -16.24
CA TYR A 87 -32.15 -20.67 -17.43
C TYR A 87 -32.33 -22.14 -17.07
N ARG A 88 -31.66 -22.62 -16.02
CA ARG A 88 -31.86 -23.98 -15.53
C ARG A 88 -33.31 -24.22 -15.10
N TYR A 89 -33.89 -23.31 -14.32
CA TYR A 89 -35.30 -23.41 -13.91
C TYR A 89 -36.25 -23.44 -15.11
N ARG A 90 -36.00 -22.60 -16.13
CA ARG A 90 -36.80 -22.56 -17.37
C ARG A 90 -36.68 -23.86 -18.16
N ALA A 91 -35.48 -24.42 -18.26
CA ALA A 91 -35.25 -25.69 -18.94
C ALA A 91 -35.96 -26.85 -18.23
N GLU A 92 -35.83 -26.94 -16.90
CA GLU A 92 -36.48 -27.97 -16.09
C GLU A 92 -38.01 -27.88 -16.15
N ASN A 93 -38.58 -26.67 -16.25
CA ASN A 93 -40.03 -26.44 -16.28
C ASN A 93 -40.59 -26.17 -17.68
N ALA A 94 -39.81 -26.35 -18.75
CA ALA A 94 -40.28 -26.08 -20.11
C ALA A 94 -41.51 -26.91 -20.51
N HIS A 95 -41.67 -28.08 -19.89
CA HIS A 95 -42.80 -29.00 -20.09
C HIS A 95 -43.98 -28.75 -19.13
N ARG A 96 -43.85 -27.86 -18.14
CA ARG A 96 -44.87 -27.56 -17.11
C ARG A 96 -45.16 -26.06 -17.04
N LEU A 97 -45.63 -25.50 -18.15
CA LEU A 97 -45.98 -24.09 -18.22
C LEU A 97 -47.33 -23.84 -17.51
N PRO A 98 -47.43 -22.83 -16.64
CA PRO A 98 -48.70 -22.51 -15.98
C PRO A 98 -49.75 -22.04 -16.99
N THR A 99 -51.00 -22.49 -16.81
CA THR A 99 -52.15 -22.06 -17.61
C THR A 99 -53.00 -21.00 -16.89
N THR A 100 -52.86 -20.86 -15.57
CA THR A 100 -53.59 -19.90 -14.75
C THR A 100 -52.74 -18.67 -14.40
N GLN A 101 -53.39 -17.53 -14.17
CA GLN A 101 -52.70 -16.28 -13.79
C GLN A 101 -51.96 -16.42 -12.44
N THR A 102 -52.57 -17.11 -11.46
CA THR A 102 -51.93 -17.39 -10.17
C THR A 102 -50.72 -18.31 -10.32
N GLY A 103 -50.78 -19.30 -11.22
CA GLY A 103 -49.66 -20.17 -11.55
C GLY A 103 -48.46 -19.42 -12.14
N TRP A 104 -48.70 -18.42 -13.00
CA TRP A 104 -47.64 -17.56 -13.53
C TRP A 104 -46.93 -16.73 -12.46
N PHE A 105 -47.67 -16.22 -11.47
CA PHE A 105 -47.05 -15.52 -10.33
C PHE A 105 -46.13 -16.44 -9.53
N LEU A 106 -46.60 -17.64 -9.18
CA LEU A 106 -45.81 -18.63 -8.43
C LEU A 106 -44.59 -19.11 -9.22
N TYR A 107 -44.74 -19.28 -10.53
CA TYR A 107 -43.64 -19.61 -11.43
C TYR A 107 -42.55 -18.53 -11.40
N GLN A 108 -42.92 -17.26 -11.53
CA GLN A 108 -41.97 -16.16 -11.50
C GLN A 108 -41.28 -16.03 -10.14
N LYS A 109 -42.02 -16.22 -9.05
CA LYS A 109 -41.50 -16.23 -7.68
C LYS A 109 -40.44 -17.33 -7.51
N SER A 110 -40.78 -18.57 -7.86
CA SER A 110 -39.85 -19.72 -7.79
C SER A 110 -38.62 -19.51 -8.68
N LYS A 111 -38.81 -19.04 -9.92
CA LYS A 111 -37.70 -18.71 -10.82
C LYS A 111 -36.74 -17.69 -10.21
N ASN A 112 -37.28 -16.63 -9.60
CA ASN A 112 -36.47 -15.60 -8.95
C ASN A 112 -35.73 -16.15 -7.73
N TYR A 113 -36.31 -17.09 -6.96
CA TYR A 113 -35.58 -17.77 -5.88
C TYR A 113 -34.41 -18.60 -6.39
N HIS A 114 -34.61 -19.41 -7.43
CA HIS A 114 -33.53 -20.21 -8.03
C HIS A 114 -32.45 -19.32 -8.65
N ALA A 115 -32.83 -18.20 -9.27
CA ALA A 115 -31.88 -17.21 -9.76
C ALA A 115 -31.10 -16.55 -8.61
N MET A 116 -31.77 -16.09 -7.55
CA MET A 116 -31.11 -15.44 -6.41
C MET A 116 -30.15 -16.38 -5.69
N LEU A 117 -30.55 -17.64 -5.42
CA LEU A 117 -29.68 -18.64 -4.81
C LEU A 117 -28.45 -18.94 -5.70
N GLY A 118 -28.66 -19.06 -7.01
CA GLY A 118 -27.56 -19.23 -7.97
C GLY A 118 -26.62 -18.03 -7.99
N GLY A 119 -27.16 -16.82 -7.95
CA GLY A 119 -26.42 -15.57 -7.89
C GLY A 119 -25.58 -15.43 -6.63
N ILE A 120 -26.17 -15.65 -5.44
CA ILE A 120 -25.43 -15.55 -4.17
C ILE A 120 -24.30 -16.58 -4.11
N LYS A 121 -24.56 -17.83 -4.52
CA LYS A 121 -23.56 -18.90 -4.49
C LYS A 121 -22.37 -18.61 -5.40
N GLU A 122 -22.64 -18.27 -6.66
CA GLU A 122 -21.57 -18.00 -7.63
C GLU A 122 -20.90 -16.66 -7.36
N GLY A 123 -21.65 -15.66 -6.90
CA GLY A 123 -21.14 -14.37 -6.45
C GLY A 123 -20.16 -14.50 -5.28
N ALA A 124 -20.51 -15.23 -4.23
CA ALA A 124 -19.61 -15.45 -3.09
C ALA A 124 -18.35 -16.23 -3.48
N ARG A 125 -18.49 -17.25 -4.35
CA ARG A 125 -17.35 -18.02 -4.87
C ARG A 125 -16.43 -17.14 -5.72
N PHE A 126 -16.96 -16.37 -6.65
CA PHE A 126 -16.15 -15.55 -7.55
C PHE A 126 -15.55 -14.34 -6.81
N GLY A 127 -16.32 -13.70 -5.93
CA GLY A 127 -15.87 -12.63 -5.06
C GLY A 127 -14.70 -13.05 -4.17
N SER A 128 -14.78 -14.22 -3.51
CA SER A 128 -13.68 -14.73 -2.69
C SER A 128 -12.41 -15.04 -3.51
N VAL A 129 -12.56 -15.59 -4.73
CA VAL A 129 -11.43 -15.82 -5.63
C VAL A 129 -10.79 -14.50 -6.06
N CYS A 130 -11.58 -13.49 -6.44
CA CYS A 130 -11.09 -12.15 -6.79
C CYS A 130 -10.35 -11.50 -5.63
N THR A 131 -10.88 -11.57 -4.41
CA THR A 131 -10.21 -11.05 -3.21
C THR A 131 -8.90 -11.77 -2.93
N GLY A 132 -8.85 -13.10 -3.08
CA GLY A 132 -7.59 -13.85 -2.93
C GLY A 132 -6.49 -13.38 -3.91
N TRP A 133 -6.85 -13.16 -5.18
CA TRP A 133 -5.91 -12.63 -6.18
C TRP A 133 -5.53 -11.17 -5.91
N ALA A 134 -6.47 -10.34 -5.48
CA ALA A 134 -6.22 -8.93 -5.14
C ALA A 134 -5.30 -8.78 -3.92
N THR A 135 -5.53 -9.58 -2.87
CA THR A 135 -4.64 -9.63 -1.70
C THR A 135 -3.24 -10.08 -2.10
N LEU A 136 -3.12 -11.13 -2.92
CA LEU A 136 -1.81 -11.61 -3.38
C LEU A 136 -1.06 -10.54 -4.19
N PHE A 137 -1.76 -9.81 -5.07
CA PHE A 137 -1.19 -8.68 -5.80
C PHE A 137 -0.67 -7.59 -4.84
N MET A 138 -1.51 -7.15 -3.91
CA MET A 138 -1.16 -6.08 -2.95
C MET A 138 0.02 -6.48 -2.06
N VAL A 139 0.05 -7.72 -1.56
CA VAL A 139 1.18 -8.23 -0.75
C VAL A 139 2.45 -8.23 -1.58
N THR A 140 2.39 -8.68 -2.83
CA THR A 140 3.57 -8.71 -3.71
C THR A 140 4.06 -7.29 -4.02
N GLU A 141 3.15 -6.36 -4.30
CA GLU A 141 3.46 -4.95 -4.54
C GLU A 141 4.17 -4.32 -3.33
N GLU A 142 3.63 -4.52 -2.12
CA GLU A 142 4.25 -4.02 -0.89
C GLU A 142 5.60 -4.70 -0.58
N MET A 143 5.72 -6.01 -0.83
CA MET A 143 7.00 -6.71 -0.68
C MET A 143 8.07 -6.17 -1.64
N VAL A 144 7.69 -5.82 -2.87
CA VAL A 144 8.62 -5.23 -3.83
C VAL A 144 9.00 -3.81 -3.43
N ASP A 145 8.04 -3.00 -2.98
CA ASP A 145 8.31 -1.64 -2.49
C ASP A 145 9.25 -1.67 -1.26
N LEU A 146 8.99 -2.54 -0.27
CA LEU A 146 9.81 -2.69 0.92
C LEU A 146 11.20 -3.29 0.65
N SER A 147 11.29 -4.27 -0.26
CA SER A 147 12.58 -4.86 -0.63
C SER A 147 13.46 -3.85 -1.38
N ARG A 148 12.88 -3.04 -2.27
CA ARG A 148 13.62 -1.97 -2.96
C ARG A 148 14.07 -0.88 -1.99
N ALA A 149 13.21 -0.49 -1.04
CA ALA A 149 13.59 0.45 0.00
C ALA A 149 14.80 -0.05 0.80
N ARG A 150 14.83 -1.34 1.17
CA ARG A 150 15.92 -1.93 1.96
C ARG A 150 17.20 -2.18 1.17
N LEU A 151 17.08 -2.61 -0.09
CA LEU A 151 18.24 -2.99 -0.92
C LEU A 151 18.94 -1.79 -1.56
N PHE A 152 18.21 -0.70 -1.83
CA PHE A 152 18.75 0.49 -2.48
C PHE A 152 18.88 1.70 -1.56
N ALA A 153 18.55 1.59 -0.26
CA ALA A 153 18.87 2.64 0.70
C ALA A 153 20.40 2.76 0.83
N ARG A 154 20.95 3.85 0.29
CA ARG A 154 22.38 4.16 0.36
C ARG A 154 22.57 5.16 1.50
N GLY A 155 23.09 4.71 2.64
CA GLY A 155 23.73 5.48 3.72
C GLY A 155 22.98 6.70 4.30
N ASP A 156 22.77 7.73 3.47
CA ASP A 156 22.16 9.03 3.77
C ASP A 156 20.69 9.14 3.29
N ASP A 157 20.21 8.20 2.49
CA ASP A 157 18.82 8.19 2.03
C ASP A 157 17.89 7.61 3.10
N ASP A 158 16.87 8.36 3.52
CA ASP A 158 15.83 7.88 4.44
C ASP A 158 15.25 6.55 3.95
N VAL A 159 15.59 5.46 4.62
CA VAL A 159 15.05 4.08 4.40
C VAL A 159 13.51 4.10 4.41
N ALA A 160 12.94 5.07 5.12
CA ALA A 160 11.53 5.37 5.24
C ALA A 160 10.83 5.80 3.94
N THR A 161 11.59 6.45 3.06
CA THR A 161 11.14 7.19 1.88
C THR A 161 11.37 6.36 0.61
N GLY A 162 11.40 5.03 0.74
CA GLY A 162 11.61 4.10 -0.37
C GLY A 162 10.82 4.46 -1.63
N GLN A 163 11.51 4.48 -2.78
CA GLN A 163 10.93 4.91 -4.05
C GLN A 163 9.81 3.98 -4.50
N ARG A 164 8.57 4.46 -4.45
CA ARG A 164 7.39 3.79 -4.98
C ARG A 164 7.10 4.31 -6.40
N ASP A 165 7.16 3.43 -7.38
CA ASP A 165 6.92 3.73 -8.80
C ASP A 165 6.10 2.63 -9.48
N PHE A 166 5.75 2.82 -10.76
CA PHE A 166 5.08 1.79 -11.57
C PHE A 166 5.86 0.47 -11.65
N GLY A 167 7.18 0.47 -11.43
CA GLY A 167 8.02 -0.72 -11.59
C GLY A 167 7.62 -1.86 -10.67
N SER A 168 7.26 -1.57 -9.42
CA SER A 168 6.80 -2.60 -8.49
C SER A 168 5.40 -3.13 -8.84
N THR A 169 4.53 -2.30 -9.42
CA THR A 169 3.22 -2.76 -9.91
C THR A 169 3.38 -3.74 -11.08
N VAL A 170 4.37 -3.51 -11.95
CA VAL A 170 4.68 -4.39 -13.08
C VAL A 170 5.22 -5.73 -12.58
N ILE A 171 6.17 -5.70 -11.63
CA ILE A 171 6.71 -6.91 -11.02
C ILE A 171 5.61 -7.69 -10.30
N ALA A 172 4.76 -7.03 -9.52
CA ALA A 172 3.64 -7.66 -8.83
C ALA A 172 2.65 -8.32 -9.81
N GLY A 173 2.27 -7.61 -10.89
CA GLY A 173 1.39 -8.15 -11.92
C GLY A 173 1.98 -9.34 -12.67
N MET A 174 3.29 -9.30 -12.96
CA MET A 174 4.01 -10.40 -13.61
C MET A 174 4.15 -11.61 -12.68
N THR A 175 4.44 -11.40 -11.40
CA THR A 175 4.46 -12.48 -10.40
C THR A 175 3.08 -13.13 -10.26
N LEU A 176 2.01 -12.33 -10.23
CA LEU A 176 0.64 -12.84 -10.19
C LEU A 176 0.32 -13.72 -11.41
N ALA A 177 0.74 -13.27 -12.60
CA ALA A 177 0.59 -14.02 -13.84
C ALA A 177 1.41 -15.33 -13.86
N GLY A 178 2.62 -15.32 -13.28
CA GLY A 178 3.45 -16.50 -13.09
C GLY A 178 2.77 -17.52 -12.17
N ILE A 179 2.31 -17.08 -11.00
CA ILE A 179 1.60 -17.93 -10.04
C ILE A 179 0.32 -18.50 -10.66
N TYR A 180 -0.43 -17.67 -11.40
CA TYR A 180 -1.62 -18.11 -12.12
C TYR A 180 -1.31 -19.19 -13.17
N SER A 181 -0.27 -18.95 -13.98
CA SER A 181 0.14 -19.87 -15.06
C SER A 181 0.60 -21.22 -14.50
N TRP A 182 1.36 -21.20 -13.40
CA TRP A 182 1.79 -22.41 -12.71
C TRP A 182 0.60 -23.18 -12.11
N LYS A 183 -0.30 -22.49 -11.39
CA LYS A 183 -1.49 -23.11 -10.79
C LYS A 183 -2.43 -23.75 -11.82
N ARG A 184 -2.46 -23.22 -13.05
CA ARG A 184 -3.31 -23.71 -14.14
C ARG A 184 -2.62 -24.67 -15.11
N GLY A 185 -1.30 -24.86 -15.00
CA GLY A 185 -0.54 -25.68 -15.95
C GLY A 185 -0.68 -25.19 -17.39
N LEU A 186 -0.56 -23.88 -17.62
CA LEU A 186 -0.75 -23.30 -18.95
C LEU A 186 0.36 -23.71 -19.92
N ASP A 187 -0.01 -23.99 -21.16
CA ASP A 187 0.93 -24.17 -22.28
C ASP A 187 1.75 -22.89 -22.52
N HIS A 188 2.93 -23.03 -23.14
CA HIS A 188 3.88 -21.94 -23.36
C HIS A 188 3.24 -20.74 -24.07
N PHE A 189 2.41 -20.97 -25.09
CA PHE A 189 1.73 -19.89 -25.81
C PHE A 189 0.65 -19.20 -24.96
N ALA A 190 -0.06 -19.95 -24.11
CA ALA A 190 -1.07 -19.42 -23.21
C ALA A 190 -0.46 -18.63 -22.05
N ALA A 191 0.65 -19.12 -21.50
CA ALA A 191 1.44 -18.42 -20.49
C ALA A 191 2.01 -17.10 -21.05
N ALA A 192 2.58 -17.13 -22.27
CA ALA A 192 3.08 -15.92 -22.93
C ALA A 192 1.97 -14.87 -23.17
N ARG A 193 0.77 -15.32 -23.58
CA ARG A 193 -0.39 -14.42 -23.73
C ARG A 193 -0.80 -13.80 -22.39
N THR A 194 -0.84 -14.61 -21.34
CA THR A 194 -1.19 -14.16 -19.98
C THR A 194 -0.17 -13.15 -19.46
N ALA A 195 1.12 -13.41 -19.67
CA ALA A 195 2.21 -12.49 -19.31
C ALA A 195 2.12 -11.16 -20.08
N ARG A 196 1.85 -11.18 -21.39
CA ARG A 196 1.66 -9.94 -22.19
C ARG A 196 0.47 -9.12 -21.70
N SER A 197 -0.65 -9.77 -21.37
CA SER A 197 -1.82 -9.09 -20.82
C SER A 197 -1.52 -8.52 -19.44
N ALA A 198 -0.85 -9.29 -18.57
CA ALA A 198 -0.46 -8.83 -17.25
C ALA A 198 0.46 -7.61 -17.33
N LEU A 199 1.48 -7.64 -18.20
CA LEU A 199 2.41 -6.53 -18.41
C LEU A 199 1.68 -5.25 -18.88
N ARG A 200 0.74 -5.36 -19.82
CA ARG A 200 -0.01 -4.20 -20.31
C ARG A 200 -0.90 -3.60 -19.22
N LEU A 201 -1.61 -4.45 -18.48
CA LEU A 201 -2.53 -4.01 -17.44
C LEU A 201 -1.78 -3.41 -16.25
N SER A 202 -0.68 -4.04 -15.82
CA SER A 202 0.13 -3.54 -14.71
C SER A 202 0.85 -2.25 -15.06
N LEU A 203 1.37 -2.13 -16.28
CA LEU A 203 1.98 -0.88 -16.76
C LEU A 203 0.95 0.24 -16.82
N ALA A 204 -0.23 0.00 -17.39
CA ALA A 204 -1.30 1.00 -17.42
C ALA A 204 -1.73 1.42 -16.00
N TYR A 205 -1.92 0.45 -15.10
CA TYR A 205 -2.30 0.72 -13.72
C TYR A 205 -1.23 1.50 -12.95
N GLY A 206 0.04 1.10 -13.05
CA GLY A 206 1.16 1.76 -12.41
C GLY A 206 1.34 3.21 -12.89
N LEU A 207 1.21 3.46 -14.19
CA LEU A 207 1.27 4.83 -14.72
C LEU A 207 0.11 5.71 -14.23
N VAL A 208 -1.10 5.14 -14.09
CA VAL A 208 -2.24 5.85 -13.49
C VAL A 208 -1.98 6.16 -12.01
N GLN A 209 -1.37 5.22 -11.26
CA GLN A 209 -0.97 5.48 -9.88
C GLN A 209 0.09 6.59 -9.78
N ASP A 210 1.09 6.57 -10.65
CA ASP A 210 2.18 7.56 -10.69
C ASP A 210 1.68 8.96 -11.08
N LEU A 211 0.71 9.03 -12.00
CA LEU A 211 0.02 10.27 -12.35
C LEU A 211 -0.81 10.79 -11.17
N ALA A 212 -1.55 9.92 -10.49
CA ALA A 212 -2.32 10.29 -9.31
C ALA A 212 -1.42 10.72 -8.14
N ALA A 213 -0.21 10.16 -8.01
CA ALA A 213 0.79 10.58 -7.03
C ALA A 213 1.36 11.97 -7.36
N SER A 214 1.63 12.22 -8.65
CA SER A 214 2.13 13.50 -9.15
C SER A 214 1.12 14.64 -8.93
N ILE A 215 -0.16 14.40 -9.18
CA ILE A 215 -1.24 15.38 -8.94
C ILE A 215 -1.34 15.74 -7.45
N ARG A 216 -1.03 14.79 -6.55
CA ARG A 216 -1.06 14.99 -5.10
C ARG A 216 0.19 15.64 -4.51
N GLY A 217 1.17 15.98 -5.35
CA GLY A 217 2.40 16.66 -4.91
C GLY A 217 3.57 15.73 -4.55
N ASN A 218 3.41 14.41 -4.70
CA ASN A 218 4.48 13.42 -4.47
C ASN A 218 4.87 12.74 -5.79
N PRO A 219 5.58 13.43 -6.70
CA PRO A 219 5.97 12.86 -7.99
C PRO A 219 7.03 11.76 -7.80
N PRO A 220 6.91 10.61 -8.51
CA PRO A 220 7.96 9.60 -8.57
C PRO A 220 9.31 10.17 -9.02
N ALA A 221 10.41 9.54 -8.57
CA ALA A 221 11.77 10.02 -8.81
C ALA A 221 12.13 10.17 -10.30
N TYR A 222 11.58 9.34 -11.18
CA TYR A 222 11.84 9.46 -12.62
C TYR A 222 11.18 10.71 -13.23
N ILE A 223 10.04 11.16 -12.69
CA ILE A 223 9.35 12.37 -13.15
C ILE A 223 10.12 13.60 -12.70
N SER A 224 10.62 13.61 -11.46
CA SER A 224 11.44 14.71 -10.95
C SER A 224 12.80 14.78 -11.68
N TRP A 225 13.39 13.64 -12.03
CA TRP A 225 14.57 13.59 -12.93
C TRP A 225 14.26 14.15 -14.32
N LEU A 226 13.14 13.74 -14.93
CA LEU A 226 12.76 14.21 -16.27
C LEU A 226 12.49 15.72 -16.28
N ARG A 227 11.80 16.24 -15.25
CA ARG A 227 11.54 17.68 -15.08
C ARG A 227 12.84 18.47 -14.97
N ARG A 228 13.81 18.00 -14.17
CA ARG A 228 15.14 18.62 -14.04
C ARG A 228 15.88 18.65 -15.37
N LYS A 229 15.81 17.58 -16.15
CA LYS A 229 16.46 17.48 -17.46
C LYS A 229 15.82 18.36 -18.54
N LEU A 230 14.51 18.63 -18.42
CA LEU A 230 13.79 19.52 -19.35
C LEU A 230 13.87 21.00 -18.95
N SER A 231 14.18 21.30 -17.70
CA SER A 231 14.26 22.67 -17.16
C SER A 231 15.69 23.21 -17.06
N GLY A 232 16.69 22.44 -17.49
CA GLY A 232 18.10 22.84 -17.61
C GLY A 232 18.51 22.84 -19.07
#